data_AF-A0A0F8WR15-F1
#
_entry.id   AF-A0A0F8WR15-F1
#
_cell.length_a   1.000
_cell.length_b   1.000
_cell.length_c   1.000
_cell.angle_alpha   90.00
_cell.angle_beta   90.00
_cell.angle_gamma   90.00
#
_symmetry.space_group_name_H-M   'P 1'
#
loop_
_entity.id
_entity.type
_entity.pdbx_description
1 polymer ?
#
loop_
_entity_poly.entity_id
_entity_poly.type
_entity_poly.pdbx_seq_one_letter_code
_entity_poly.pdbx_strand_id
1 'polypeptide(L)'
;MKLPSGPNGASMRPNSQTQQSCRVELPDELILVHEFNDHYSLQARKSMTVEELNARITDFLATKGERLTKEEWLEKYPEATEVREVRGSIDLS
;
A
#
# COMPACT_ATOMS: atom_id res chain seq x y z
N MET A 1 3.75 -16.57 26.97
CA MET A 1 4.43 -16.18 25.71
C MET A 1 4.16 -14.71 25.48
N LYS A 2 5.20 -13.90 25.26
CA LYS A 2 5.09 -12.44 25.07
C LYS A 2 5.49 -12.17 23.60
N LEU A 3 4.54 -11.73 22.77
CA LEU A 3 4.83 -11.35 21.38
C LEU A 3 5.77 -10.11 21.38
N PRO A 4 6.76 -10.04 20.47
CA PRO A 4 7.66 -8.89 20.40
C PRO A 4 6.90 -7.62 20.00
N SER A 5 7.20 -6.52 20.68
CA SER A 5 6.56 -5.21 20.55
C SER A 5 7.05 -4.44 19.32
N GLY A 6 6.78 -4.97 18.13
CA GLY A 6 6.87 -4.22 16.87
C GLY A 6 5.46 -3.93 16.33
N PRO A 7 5.25 -2.83 15.58
CA PRO A 7 3.98 -2.61 14.91
C PRO A 7 3.75 -3.75 13.91
N ASN A 8 2.64 -4.47 14.08
CA ASN A 8 2.21 -5.47 13.11
C ASN A 8 1.79 -4.71 11.85
N GLY A 9 2.42 -5.01 10.71
CA GLY A 9 2.18 -4.29 9.45
C GLY A 9 1.97 -5.25 8.29
N ALA A 10 1.08 -4.87 7.37
CA ALA A 10 0.90 -5.55 6.09
C ALA A 10 1.60 -4.72 4.99
N SER A 11 2.53 -5.34 4.26
CA SER A 11 3.29 -4.67 3.19
C SER A 11 2.47 -4.55 1.91
N MET A 12 2.43 -3.35 1.33
CA MET A 12 1.81 -3.04 0.04
C MET A 12 2.84 -2.40 -0.90
N ARG A 13 2.77 -2.79 -2.18
CA ARG A 13 3.55 -2.15 -3.27
C ARG A 13 2.63 -1.25 -4.10
N PRO A 14 2.95 0.05 -4.25
CA PRO A 14 2.22 0.98 -5.08
C PRO A 14 2.34 0.66 -6.57
N ASN A 15 1.40 1.20 -7.33
CA ASN A 15 1.50 1.47 -8.74
C ASN A 15 1.05 2.95 -8.90
N SER A 16 2.01 3.91 -8.90
CA SER A 16 1.94 5.33 -9.40
C SER A 16 1.25 6.50 -8.67
N GLN A 17 1.56 7.71 -9.19
CA GLN A 17 0.88 9.02 -9.01
C GLN A 17 -0.65 8.94 -8.97
N THR A 18 -1.29 8.00 -9.67
CA THR A 18 -2.74 7.79 -9.56
C THR A 18 -3.17 7.47 -8.12
N GLN A 19 -2.30 6.83 -7.32
CA GLN A 19 -2.55 6.57 -5.90
C GLN A 19 -2.39 7.79 -4.99
N GLN A 20 -1.70 8.87 -5.40
CA GLN A 20 -1.74 10.13 -4.65
C GLN A 20 -3.12 10.80 -4.73
N SER A 21 -3.94 10.43 -5.73
CA SER A 21 -5.33 10.85 -5.86
C SER A 21 -6.34 9.86 -5.27
N CYS A 22 -5.92 8.63 -4.91
CA CYS A 22 -6.75 7.65 -4.22
C CYS A 22 -7.01 8.13 -2.79
N ARG A 23 -7.95 9.06 -2.65
CA ARG A 23 -8.60 9.47 -1.40
C ARG A 23 -9.51 8.34 -0.90
N VAL A 24 -8.97 7.12 -0.76
CA VAL A 24 -9.68 6.09 -0.02
C VAL A 24 -9.52 6.46 1.44
N GLU A 25 -10.62 6.90 2.06
CA GLU A 25 -10.64 7.20 3.48
C GLU A 25 -10.29 5.93 4.25
N LEU A 26 -9.14 5.97 4.91
CA LEU A 26 -8.71 4.91 5.81
C LEU A 26 -9.57 4.98 7.09
N PRO A 27 -9.97 3.83 7.64
CA PRO A 27 -10.57 3.80 8.97
C PRO A 27 -9.65 4.45 10.00
N ASP A 28 -10.22 5.17 10.98
CA ASP A 28 -9.49 5.86 12.06
C ASP A 28 -8.54 4.98 12.89
N GLU A 29 -8.71 3.67 12.80
CA GLU A 29 -7.93 2.64 13.49
C GLU A 29 -6.69 2.20 12.70
N LEU A 30 -6.60 2.54 11.41
CA LEU A 30 -5.52 2.16 10.51
C LEU A 30 -4.72 3.38 10.07
N ILE A 31 -3.43 3.19 9.83
CA ILE A 31 -2.54 4.18 9.26
C ILE A 31 -1.72 3.55 8.13
N LEU A 32 -1.57 4.28 7.04
CA LEU A 32 -0.66 3.92 5.97
C LEU A 32 0.67 4.63 6.19
N VAL A 33 1.71 3.86 6.44
CA VAL A 33 3.08 4.35 6.65
C VAL A 33 3.87 4.18 5.36
N HIS A 34 4.53 5.24 4.92
CA HIS A 34 5.51 5.16 3.84
C HIS A 34 6.85 4.67 4.41
N GLU A 35 7.28 3.50 3.98
CA GLU A 35 8.58 2.91 4.32
C GLU A 35 9.63 3.25 3.24
N PHE A 36 10.85 2.74 3.37
CA PHE A 36 11.95 3.06 2.46
C PHE A 36 11.66 2.61 1.01
N ASN A 37 11.95 3.49 0.04
CA ASN A 37 11.56 3.39 -1.38
C ASN A 37 10.03 3.38 -1.58
N ASP A 38 9.51 2.62 -2.55
CA ASP A 38 8.09 2.51 -2.86
C ASP A 38 7.41 1.41 -2.04
N HIS A 39 7.71 1.30 -0.74
CA HIS A 39 7.05 0.34 0.14
C HIS A 39 6.12 1.08 1.08
N TYR A 40 4.88 0.59 1.18
CA TYR A 40 3.90 1.14 2.11
C TYR A 40 3.44 0.04 3.05
N SER A 41 3.11 0.40 4.28
CA SER A 41 2.76 -0.52 5.33
C SER A 41 1.45 -0.07 5.96
N LEU A 42 0.43 -0.93 5.91
CA LEU A 42 -0.82 -0.69 6.61
C LEU A 42 -0.68 -1.22 8.04
N GLN A 43 -0.79 -0.32 9.01
CA GLN A 43 -0.51 -0.59 10.42
C GLN A 43 -1.65 -0.13 11.32
N ALA A 44 -1.65 -0.64 12.55
CA ALA A 44 -2.55 -0.17 13.60
C ALA A 44 -2.18 1.27 14.02
N ARG A 45 -3.15 2.19 14.00
CA ARG A 45 -2.99 3.57 14.51
C ARG A 45 -3.13 3.65 16.03
N LYS A 46 -3.88 2.71 16.61
CA LYS A 46 -4.14 2.59 18.05
C LYS A 46 -3.68 1.21 18.53
N SER A 47 -3.42 1.06 19.82
CA SER A 47 -3.10 -0.24 20.41
C SER A 47 -4.29 -1.20 20.24
N MET A 48 -4.01 -2.37 19.66
CA MET A 48 -4.97 -3.45 19.41
C MET A 48 -4.19 -4.78 19.31
N THR A 49 -4.90 -5.91 19.33
CA THR A 49 -4.26 -7.23 19.10
C THR A 49 -3.99 -7.49 17.62
N VAL A 50 -3.21 -8.53 17.33
CA VAL A 50 -2.94 -8.96 15.94
C VAL A 50 -4.23 -9.41 15.26
N GLU A 51 -5.09 -10.11 16.00
CA GLU A 51 -6.37 -10.62 15.51
C GLU A 51 -7.32 -9.46 15.17
N GLU A 52 -7.37 -8.45 16.02
CA GLU A 52 -8.14 -7.22 15.76
C GLU A 52 -7.63 -6.49 14.52
N LEU A 53 -6.31 -6.31 14.41
CA LEU A 53 -5.71 -5.68 13.22
C LEU A 53 -6.04 -6.45 11.94
N ASN A 54 -5.89 -7.77 11.95
CA ASN A 54 -6.20 -8.62 10.81
C ASN A 54 -7.67 -8.52 10.42
N ALA A 55 -8.58 -8.50 11.39
CA ALA A 55 -10.01 -8.30 11.14
C ALA A 55 -10.26 -6.94 10.49
N ARG A 56 -9.68 -5.85 11.02
CA ARG A 56 -9.84 -4.50 10.44
C ARG A 56 -9.30 -4.38 9.02
N ILE A 57 -8.13 -4.94 8.75
CA ILE A 57 -7.55 -4.95 7.40
C ILE A 57 -8.44 -5.76 6.46
N THR A 58 -8.91 -6.93 6.89
CA THR A 58 -9.79 -7.79 6.09
C THR A 58 -11.09 -7.08 5.75
N ASP A 59 -11.74 -6.45 6.74
CA ASP A 59 -12.98 -5.69 6.55
C ASP A 59 -12.77 -4.50 5.61
N PHE A 60 -11.67 -3.77 5.76
CA PHE A 60 -11.34 -2.66 4.87
C PHE A 60 -11.16 -3.12 3.43
N LEU A 61 -10.39 -4.20 3.20
CA LEU A 61 -10.18 -4.76 1.86
C LEU A 61 -11.46 -5.37 1.28
N ALA A 62 -12.32 -5.98 2.10
CA ALA A 62 -13.60 -6.53 1.64
C ALA A 62 -14.61 -5.44 1.24
N THR A 63 -14.57 -4.28 1.91
CA THR A 63 -15.53 -3.19 1.70
C THR A 63 -15.09 -2.15 0.67
N LYS A 64 -13.79 -1.87 0.59
CA LYS A 64 -13.21 -0.84 -0.29
C LYS A 64 -12.31 -1.41 -1.37
N GLY A 65 -11.86 -2.65 -1.21
CA GLY A 65 -11.01 -3.32 -2.19
C GLY A 65 -11.83 -3.95 -3.32
N GLU A 66 -11.15 -4.12 -4.45
CA GLU A 66 -11.67 -4.83 -5.61
C GLU A 66 -10.69 -5.94 -5.93
N ARG A 67 -11.20 -7.17 -6.09
CA ARG A 67 -10.38 -8.31 -6.47
C ARG A 67 -10.36 -8.42 -7.98
N LEU A 68 -9.24 -8.01 -8.58
CA LEU A 68 -9.00 -8.11 -10.02
C LEU A 68 -8.11 -9.31 -10.33
N THR A 69 -8.39 -9.99 -11.44
CA THR A 69 -7.44 -10.89 -12.10
C THR A 69 -6.31 -10.08 -12.75
N LYS A 70 -5.26 -10.76 -13.22
CA LYS A 70 -4.15 -10.09 -13.90
C LYS A 70 -4.63 -9.39 -15.18
N GLU A 71 -5.49 -10.05 -15.94
CA GLU A 71 -6.03 -9.55 -17.21
C GLU A 71 -6.91 -8.32 -16.96
N GLU A 72 -7.84 -8.40 -16.00
CA GLU A 72 -8.70 -7.25 -15.62
C GLU A 72 -7.88 -6.08 -15.07
N TRP A 73 -6.80 -6.37 -14.33
CA TRP A 73 -5.87 -5.34 -13.85
C TRP A 73 -5.18 -4.63 -15.00
N LEU A 74 -4.65 -5.38 -15.98
CA LEU A 74 -3.96 -4.82 -17.14
C LEU A 74 -4.90 -4.04 -18.06
N GLU A 75 -6.16 -4.46 -18.17
CA GLU A 75 -7.17 -3.73 -18.92
C GLU A 75 -7.54 -2.41 -18.22
N LYS A 76 -7.72 -2.45 -16.90
CA LYS A 76 -8.10 -1.26 -16.11
C LYS A 76 -6.95 -0.27 -15.92
N TYR A 77 -5.72 -0.77 -15.84
CA TYR A 77 -4.50 0.02 -15.65
C TYR A 77 -3.46 -0.37 -16.71
N PRO A 78 -3.67 0.04 -17.98
CA PRO A 78 -2.84 -0.40 -19.10
C PRO A 78 -1.44 0.23 -19.13
N GLU A 79 -1.29 1.40 -18.51
CA GLU A 79 -0.02 2.12 -18.50
C GLU A 79 0.77 1.84 -17.22
N ALA A 80 2.06 1.53 -17.40
CA ALA A 80 2.98 1.46 -16.29
C ALA A 80 3.04 2.84 -15.64
N THR A 81 2.82 2.80 -14.35
CA THR A 81 2.34 3.97 -13.67
C THR A 81 3.55 4.60 -12.90
N GLU A 82 4.68 3.88 -12.84
CA GLU A 82 6.01 4.40 -12.48
C GLU A 82 6.68 5.12 -13.67
N VAL A 83 6.90 6.43 -13.56
CA VAL A 83 7.86 7.15 -14.40
C VAL A 83 9.19 7.12 -13.66
N ARG A 84 10.10 6.21 -14.02
CA ARG A 84 11.49 6.35 -13.59
C ARG A 84 12.04 7.61 -14.25
N GLU A 85 12.27 8.67 -13.49
CA GLU A 85 13.15 9.76 -13.94
C GLU A 85 14.52 9.14 -14.24
N VAL A 86 14.82 8.97 -15.52
CA VAL A 86 16.17 8.67 -15.97
C VAL A 86 16.97 9.95 -15.75
N ARG A 87 17.57 10.09 -14.57
CA ARG A 87 18.52 11.16 -14.32
C ARG A 87 19.79 10.90 -15.14
N GLY A 88 19.92 11.66 -16.22
CA GLY A 88 21.18 12.05 -16.83
C GLY A 88 21.77 11.04 -17.80
N SER A 89 21.50 11.28 -19.10
CA SER A 89 22.50 11.02 -20.14
C SER A 89 23.77 11.77 -19.75
N ILE A 90 24.80 11.05 -19.29
CA ILE A 90 26.16 11.61 -19.31
C ILE A 90 26.60 11.54 -20.77
N ASP A 91 26.54 12.70 -21.42
CA ASP A 91 27.22 12.95 -22.67
C ASP A 91 28.73 12.78 -22.42
N LEU A 92 29.31 11.70 -22.96
CA LEU A 92 30.76 11.54 -23.04
C LEU A 92 31.16 12.04 -24.42
N SER A 93 31.57 13.32 -24.46
CA SER A 93 32.34 13.94 -25.54
C SER A 93 33.64 13.20 -25.81
#